data_AF-A0A962Y8R7-F1
#
_entry.id   AF-A0A962Y8R7-F1
#
_cell.length_a   1.000
_cell.length_b   1.000
_cell.length_c   1.000
_cell.angle_alpha   90.00
_cell.angle_beta   90.00
_cell.angle_gamma   90.00
#
_symmetry.space_group_name_H-M   'P 1'
#
loop_
_entity.id
_entity.type
_entity.pdbx_description
1 polymer ?
#
loop_
_entity_poly.entity_id
_entity_poly.type
_entity_poly.pdbx_seq_one_letter_code
_entity_poly.pdbx_strand_id
1 'polypeptide(L)'
;MDINIATALIGIGAGAFGYWFTTFSMQPILRYRNIRNKVHRDFIYYAQVVDASGLNDEMQALYRERVLSNRDSSARLFAAFLELPWWYRNYLENTGCNPEEAARHLIGFSNTTDYDASHTLEQAIRKKLGLPTET
;
A
#
# COMPACT_ATOMS: atom_id res chain seq x y z
N MET A 1 28.51 -31.32 -26.54
CA MET A 1 27.62 -31.35 -25.36
C MET A 1 26.34 -32.03 -25.79
N ASP A 2 25.97 -33.14 -25.16
CA ASP A 2 24.74 -33.86 -25.53
C ASP A 2 23.53 -32.96 -25.39
N ILE A 3 22.64 -33.02 -26.38
CA ILE A 3 21.39 -32.25 -26.42
C ILE A 3 20.56 -32.47 -25.14
N ASN A 4 20.64 -33.67 -24.56
CA ASN A 4 20.00 -34.02 -23.29
C ASN A 4 20.55 -33.21 -22.11
N ILE A 5 21.87 -33.01 -22.04
CA ILE A 5 22.51 -32.23 -20.97
C ILE A 5 22.16 -30.75 -21.13
N ALA A 6 22.19 -30.23 -22.36
CA ALA A 6 21.79 -28.85 -22.65
C ALA A 6 20.33 -28.60 -22.25
N THR A 7 19.43 -29.53 -22.57
CA THR A 7 18.00 -29.45 -22.23
C THR A 7 17.78 -29.49 -20.72
N ALA A 8 18.48 -30.37 -20.01
CA ALA A 8 18.41 -30.44 -18.54
C ALA A 8 18.90 -29.13 -17.89
N LEU A 9 20.00 -28.55 -18.38
CA LEU A 9 20.53 -27.28 -17.87
C LEU A 9 19.56 -26.11 -18.13
N ILE A 10 18.93 -26.07 -19.30
CA ILE A 10 17.90 -25.06 -19.61
C ILE A 10 16.71 -25.20 -18.67
N GLY A 11 16.24 -26.43 -18.42
CA GLY A 11 15.13 -26.70 -17.50
C GLY A 11 15.44 -26.24 -16.08
N ILE A 12 16.64 -26.57 -15.56
CA ILE A 12 17.09 -26.12 -14.24
C ILE A 12 17.20 -24.60 -14.19
N GLY A 13 17.80 -23.98 -15.21
CA GLY A 13 17.92 -22.52 -15.31
C GLY A 13 16.58 -21.80 -15.34
N ALA A 14 15.63 -22.32 -16.13
CA ALA A 14 14.27 -21.78 -16.21
C ALA A 14 13.52 -21.93 -14.88
N GLY A 15 13.66 -23.07 -14.20
CA GLY A 15 13.05 -23.29 -12.88
C GLY A 15 13.62 -22.36 -11.81
N ALA A 16 14.94 -22.22 -11.74
CA ALA A 16 15.62 -21.32 -10.81
C ALA A 16 15.24 -19.86 -11.06
N PHE A 17 15.21 -19.44 -12.33
CA PHE A 17 14.78 -18.09 -12.71
C PHE A 17 13.30 -17.85 -12.37
N GLY A 18 12.42 -18.82 -12.63
CA GLY A 18 11.00 -18.73 -12.28
C GLY A 18 10.77 -18.58 -10.78
N TYR A 19 11.47 -19.37 -9.96
CA TYR A 19 11.43 -19.23 -8.51
C TYR A 19 11.95 -17.86 -8.06
N TRP A 20 13.13 -17.45 -8.56
CA TRP A 20 13.71 -16.14 -8.25
C TRP A 20 12.77 -14.98 -8.62
N PHE A 21 12.18 -15.01 -9.81
CA PHE A 21 11.24 -13.98 -10.26
C PHE A 21 9.96 -13.94 -9.40
N THR A 22 9.37 -15.10 -9.11
CA THR A 22 8.14 -15.15 -8.30
C THR A 22 8.38 -14.68 -6.86
N THR A 23 9.46 -15.14 -6.22
CA THR A 23 9.79 -14.78 -4.84
C THR A 23 10.25 -13.32 -4.69
N PHE A 24 11.12 -12.82 -5.57
CA PHE A 24 11.73 -11.50 -5.39
C PHE A 24 11.04 -10.38 -6.18
N SER A 25 10.19 -10.72 -7.16
CA SER A 25 9.44 -9.71 -7.90
C SER A 25 7.94 -9.79 -7.64
N MET A 26 7.32 -10.95 -7.87
CA MET A 26 5.86 -11.05 -7.81
C MET A 26 5.33 -10.88 -6.39
N GLN A 27 5.92 -11.55 -5.40
CA GLN A 27 5.45 -11.52 -4.01
C GLN A 27 5.50 -10.12 -3.37
N PRO A 28 6.61 -9.33 -3.47
CA PRO A 28 6.62 -7.96 -2.98
C PRO A 28 5.56 -7.06 -3.62
N ILE A 29 5.35 -7.21 -4.94
CA ILE A 29 4.32 -6.44 -5.67
C ILE A 29 2.92 -6.77 -5.16
N LEU A 30 2.62 -8.06 -4.95
CA LEU A 30 1.33 -8.48 -4.40
C LEU A 30 1.12 -7.96 -2.98
N ARG A 31 2.17 -8.01 -2.14
CA ARG A 31 2.13 -7.45 -0.76
C ARG A 31 1.81 -5.96 -0.78
N TYR A 32 2.50 -5.18 -1.62
CA TYR A 32 2.24 -3.76 -1.81
C TYR A 32 0.78 -3.52 -2.26
N ARG A 33 0.31 -4.24 -3.29
CA ARG A 33 -1.06 -4.09 -3.81
C ARG A 33 -2.12 -4.41 -2.76
N ASN A 34 -1.89 -5.42 -1.93
CA ASN A 34 -2.78 -5.77 -0.82
C ASN A 34 -2.86 -4.64 0.22
N ILE A 35 -1.74 -4.02 0.57
CA ILE A 35 -1.72 -2.90 1.51
C ILE A 35 -2.41 -1.67 0.90
N ARG A 36 -2.15 -1.36 -0.38
CA ARG A 36 -2.84 -0.30 -1.11
C ARG A 36 -4.35 -0.49 -1.10
N ASN A 37 -4.82 -1.72 -1.33
CA ASN A 37 -6.24 -2.04 -1.29
C ASN A 37 -6.82 -1.96 0.13
N LYS A 38 -6.06 -2.35 1.16
CA LYS A 38 -6.44 -2.14 2.56
C LYS A 38 -6.65 -0.65 2.85
N VAL A 39 -5.71 0.22 2.48
CA VAL A 39 -5.84 1.68 2.65
C VAL A 39 -7.12 2.20 1.98
N HIS A 40 -7.40 1.77 0.76
CA HIS A 40 -8.61 2.19 0.06
C HIS A 40 -9.89 1.75 0.78
N ARG A 41 -9.94 0.50 1.24
CA ARG A 41 -11.07 -0.02 2.00
C ARG A 41 -11.24 0.71 3.33
N ASP A 42 -10.14 1.00 4.02
CA ASP A 42 -10.17 1.70 5.30
C ASP A 42 -10.70 3.13 5.13
N PHE A 43 -10.36 3.82 4.04
CA PHE A 43 -10.97 5.12 3.72
C PHE A 43 -12.49 5.03 3.52
N ILE A 44 -12.97 3.98 2.86
CA ILE A 44 -14.42 3.78 2.70
C ILE A 44 -15.08 3.45 4.05
N TYR A 45 -14.47 2.54 4.82
CA TYR A 45 -15.04 2.06 6.08
C TYR A 45 -15.08 3.15 7.17
N TYR A 46 -14.05 3.99 7.23
CA TYR A 46 -13.94 5.05 8.24
C TYR A 46 -14.29 6.46 7.72
N ALA A 47 -14.88 6.59 6.53
CA ALA A 47 -15.20 7.88 5.91
C ALA A 47 -15.99 8.83 6.83
N GLN A 48 -16.89 8.27 7.65
CA GLN A 48 -17.78 9.03 8.54
C GLN A 48 -17.14 9.40 9.89
N VAL A 49 -15.92 8.91 10.18
CA VAL A 49 -15.30 8.98 11.51
C VAL A 49 -14.03 9.84 11.45
N VAL A 50 -14.23 11.12 11.14
CA VAL A 50 -13.13 12.11 11.09
C VAL A 50 -12.92 12.79 12.44
N ASP A 51 -14.01 13.18 13.10
CA ASP A 51 -14.01 13.68 14.47
C ASP A 51 -14.95 12.83 15.33
N ALA A 52 -14.48 12.43 16.52
CA ALA A 52 -15.26 11.68 17.49
C ALA A 52 -15.70 12.52 18.69
N SER A 53 -15.41 13.84 18.69
CA SER A 53 -15.81 14.73 19.77
C SER A 53 -17.34 14.78 19.90
N GLY A 54 -17.85 14.36 21.06
CA GLY A 54 -19.29 14.30 21.32
C GLY A 54 -20.05 13.09 20.75
N LEU A 55 -19.35 12.10 20.17
CA LEU A 55 -19.98 10.86 19.68
C LEU A 55 -20.07 9.77 20.77
N ASN A 56 -20.92 8.77 20.53
CA ASN A 56 -21.10 7.61 21.41
C ASN A 56 -19.81 6.77 21.55
N ASP A 57 -19.77 5.90 22.56
CA ASP A 57 -18.59 5.06 22.85
C ASP A 57 -18.17 4.17 21.66
N GLU A 58 -19.13 3.74 20.84
CA GLU A 58 -18.90 2.94 19.64
C GLU A 58 -18.14 3.73 18.55
N MET A 59 -18.54 4.97 18.28
CA MET A 59 -17.86 5.84 17.31
C MET A 59 -16.49 6.29 17.82
N GLN A 60 -16.32 6.46 19.14
CA GLN A 60 -15.00 6.67 19.73
C GLN A 60 -14.09 5.46 19.56
N ALA A 61 -14.63 4.24 19.68
CA ALA A 61 -13.90 3.01 19.41
C ALA A 61 -13.51 2.93 17.92
N LEU A 62 -14.45 3.18 17.00
CA LEU A 62 -14.18 3.22 15.55
C LEU A 62 -13.12 4.26 15.19
N TYR A 63 -13.13 5.43 15.83
CA TYR A 63 -12.10 6.46 15.63
C TYR A 63 -10.72 5.93 16.05
N ARG A 64 -10.62 5.29 17.21
CA ARG A 64 -9.36 4.69 17.67
C ARG A 64 -8.88 3.60 16.71
N GLU A 65 -9.78 2.75 16.23
CA GLU A 65 -9.46 1.72 15.23
C GLU A 65 -8.96 2.32 13.92
N ARG A 66 -9.61 3.38 13.41
CA ARG A 66 -9.13 4.13 12.24
C ARG A 66 -7.71 4.62 12.44
N VAL A 67 -7.43 5.28 13.57
CA VAL A 67 -6.10 5.82 13.88
C VAL A 67 -5.05 4.71 13.90
N LEU A 68 -5.34 3.59 14.56
CA LEU A 68 -4.44 2.44 14.62
C LEU A 68 -4.25 1.79 13.24
N SER A 69 -5.32 1.61 12.46
CA SER A 69 -5.23 1.02 11.12
C SER A 69 -4.44 1.90 10.17
N ASN A 70 -4.59 3.23 10.24
CA ASN A 70 -3.83 4.16 9.41
C ASN A 70 -2.34 4.14 9.74
N ARG A 71 -1.99 4.06 11.03
CA ARG A 71 -0.58 3.95 11.47
C ARG A 71 0.04 2.62 11.06
N ASP A 72 -0.68 1.50 11.22
CA ASP A 72 -0.25 0.18 10.75
C ASP A 72 -0.08 0.15 9.22
N SER A 73 -1.08 0.64 8.49
CA SER A 73 -1.05 0.73 7.03
C SER A 73 0.11 1.61 6.56
N SER A 74 0.39 2.72 7.22
CA SER A 74 1.55 3.57 6.91
C SER A 74 2.88 2.80 7.04
N ALA A 75 3.13 2.19 8.20
CA ALA A 75 4.35 1.44 8.45
C ALA A 75 4.52 0.28 7.45
N ARG A 76 3.45 -0.47 7.19
CA ARG A 76 3.46 -1.57 6.22
C ARG A 76 3.66 -1.09 4.79
N LEU A 77 3.04 0.02 4.40
CA LEU A 77 3.16 0.58 3.07
C LEU A 77 4.60 1.03 2.79
N PHE A 78 5.23 1.70 3.77
CA PHE A 78 6.63 2.10 3.68
C PHE A 78 7.55 0.87 3.57
N ALA A 79 7.37 -0.14 4.43
CA ALA A 79 8.15 -1.37 4.37
C ALA A 79 7.97 -2.12 3.04
N ALA A 80 6.73 -2.25 2.56
CA ALA A 80 6.45 -2.90 1.29
C ALA A 80 7.05 -2.14 0.11
N PHE A 81 7.08 -0.80 0.15
CA PHE A 81 7.71 0.01 -0.89
C PHE A 81 9.23 -0.23 -0.99
N LEU A 82 9.92 -0.38 0.15
CA LEU A 82 11.35 -0.68 0.16
C LEU A 82 11.69 -2.06 -0.43
N GLU A 83 10.78 -3.03 -0.27
CA GLU A 83 10.91 -4.39 -0.81
C GLU A 83 10.58 -4.50 -2.32
N LEU A 84 10.04 -3.44 -2.94
CA LEU A 84 9.67 -3.48 -4.35
C LEU A 84 10.89 -3.58 -5.26
N PRO A 85 10.81 -4.37 -6.34
CA PRO A 85 11.81 -4.34 -7.39
C PRO A 85 11.99 -2.94 -7.96
N TRP A 86 13.24 -2.57 -8.26
CA TRP A 86 13.58 -1.24 -8.77
C TRP A 86 12.77 -0.85 -10.01
N TRP A 87 12.53 -1.79 -10.93
CA TRP A 87 11.76 -1.54 -12.15
C TRP A 87 10.29 -1.21 -11.85
N TYR A 88 9.73 -1.80 -10.78
CA TYR A 88 8.36 -1.52 -10.36
C TYR A 88 8.26 -0.18 -9.63
N ARG A 89 9.29 0.20 -8.86
CA ARG A 89 9.38 1.56 -8.28
C ARG A 89 9.41 2.62 -9.36
N ASN A 90 10.23 2.45 -10.40
CA ASN A 90 10.28 3.37 -11.54
C ASN A 90 8.92 3.46 -12.27
N TYR A 91 8.22 2.33 -12.41
CA TYR A 91 6.87 2.33 -12.96
C TYR A 91 5.89 3.16 -12.12
N LEU A 92 5.95 3.05 -10.78
CA LEU A 92 5.11 3.85 -9.88
C LEU A 92 5.43 5.34 -10.01
N GLU A 93 6.71 5.72 -10.03
CA GLU A 93 7.13 7.11 -10.20
C GLU A 93 6.64 7.70 -11.53
N ASN A 94 6.76 6.93 -12.62
CA ASN A 94 6.29 7.34 -13.94
C ASN A 94 4.76 7.51 -14.03
N THR A 95 4.01 6.83 -13.16
CA THR A 95 2.55 6.98 -13.04
C THR A 95 2.14 8.03 -12.02
N GLY A 96 3.11 8.78 -11.45
CA GLY A 96 2.88 9.80 -10.43
C GLY A 96 2.53 9.25 -9.04
N CYS A 97 2.66 7.94 -8.84
CA CYS A 97 2.44 7.30 -7.56
C CYS A 97 3.70 7.42 -6.69
N ASN A 98 3.52 7.75 -5.41
CA ASN A 98 4.58 7.78 -4.42
C ASN A 98 4.08 7.18 -3.09
N PRO A 99 4.22 5.85 -2.92
CA PRO A 99 3.77 5.16 -1.71
C PRO A 99 4.45 5.62 -0.43
N GLU A 100 5.70 6.05 -0.52
CA GLU A 100 6.45 6.58 0.61
C GLU A 100 5.82 7.87 1.15
N GLU A 101 5.51 8.81 0.25
CA GLU A 101 4.84 10.06 0.60
C GLU A 101 3.40 9.80 1.11
N ALA A 102 2.68 8.85 0.49
CA ALA A 102 1.39 8.40 0.98
C ALA A 102 1.45 7.85 2.41
N ALA A 103 2.49 7.08 2.75
CA ALA A 103 2.70 6.59 4.11
C ALA A 103 2.89 7.74 5.11
N ARG A 104 3.62 8.80 4.75
CA ARG A 104 3.77 10.00 5.60
C ARG A 104 2.43 10.70 5.81
N HIS A 105 1.66 10.90 4.74
CA HIS A 105 0.34 11.51 4.84
C HIS A 105 -0.63 10.65 5.67
N LEU A 106 -0.56 9.31 5.61
CA LEU A 106 -1.37 8.43 6.46
C LEU A 106 -1.10 8.63 7.96
N ILE A 107 0.15 8.88 8.37
CA ILE A 107 0.46 9.24 9.75
C ILE A 107 -0.16 10.59 10.11
N GLY A 108 -0.02 11.59 9.23
CA GLY A 108 -0.66 12.90 9.41
C GLY A 108 -2.17 12.77 9.58
N PHE A 109 -2.83 12.05 8.67
CA PHE A 109 -4.26 11.80 8.68
C PHE A 109 -4.72 11.08 9.95
N SER A 110 -3.91 10.18 10.51
CA SER A 110 -4.21 9.52 11.80
C SER A 110 -4.24 10.47 13.00
N ASN A 111 -3.62 11.65 12.88
CA ASN A 111 -3.56 12.64 13.96
C ASN A 111 -4.52 13.82 13.73
N THR A 112 -5.15 13.90 12.55
CA THR A 112 -6.06 14.99 12.19
C THR A 112 -7.48 14.67 12.64
N THR A 113 -8.10 15.66 13.29
CA THR A 113 -9.51 15.68 13.68
C THR A 113 -10.30 16.75 12.93
N ASP A 114 -9.62 17.68 12.26
CA ASP A 114 -10.23 18.73 11.44
C ASP A 114 -10.70 18.15 10.10
N TYR A 115 -11.96 18.39 9.74
CA TYR A 115 -12.60 17.77 8.58
C TYR A 115 -11.94 18.17 7.26
N ASP A 116 -11.69 19.46 7.06
CA ASP A 116 -11.13 19.99 5.80
C ASP A 116 -9.67 19.55 5.61
N ALA A 117 -8.88 19.59 6.69
CA ALA A 117 -7.50 19.10 6.68
C ALA A 117 -7.45 17.58 6.45
N SER A 118 -8.37 16.81 7.05
CA SER A 118 -8.48 15.37 6.83
C SER A 118 -8.83 15.05 5.39
N HIS A 119 -9.81 15.73 4.81
CA HIS A 119 -10.20 15.52 3.41
C HIS A 119 -9.05 15.86 2.44
N THR A 120 -8.32 16.95 2.70
CA THR A 120 -7.14 17.34 1.92
C THR A 120 -6.04 16.26 1.97
N LEU A 121 -5.75 15.74 3.16
CA LEU A 121 -4.78 14.68 3.35
C LEU A 121 -5.23 13.37 2.68
N GLU A 122 -6.50 13.02 2.79
CA GLU A 122 -7.06 11.84 2.14
C GLU A 122 -6.92 11.92 0.62
N GLN A 123 -7.30 13.04 0.00
CA GLN A 123 -7.12 13.26 -1.44
C GLN A 123 -5.65 13.14 -1.85
N ALA A 124 -4.73 13.69 -1.05
CA ALA A 124 -3.31 13.56 -1.29
C ALA A 124 -2.85 12.10 -1.24
N ILE A 125 -3.30 11.32 -0.26
CA ILE A 125 -3.00 9.89 -0.14
C ILE A 125 -3.56 9.12 -1.34
N ARG A 126 -4.82 9.36 -1.70
CA ARG A 126 -5.48 8.70 -2.84
C ARG A 126 -4.72 8.95 -4.13
N LYS A 127 -4.35 10.21 -4.40
CA LYS A 127 -3.55 10.58 -5.57
C LYS A 127 -2.20 9.86 -5.58
N LYS A 128 -1.47 9.88 -4.47
CA LYS A 128 -0.13 9.27 -4.36
C LYS A 128 -0.16 7.73 -4.41
N LEU A 129 -1.31 7.11 -4.15
CA LEU A 129 -1.54 5.68 -4.32
C LEU A 129 -2.26 5.31 -5.63
N GLY A 130 -2.65 6.29 -6.45
CA GLY A 130 -3.47 6.08 -7.64
C GLY A 130 -4.82 5.42 -7.33
N LEU A 131 -5.43 5.76 -6.19
CA LEU A 131 -6.78 5.32 -5.80
C LEU A 131 -7.84 6.19 -6.48
N PRO A 132 -9.07 5.67 -6.70
CA PRO A 132 -10.17 6.47 -7.21
C PRO A 132 -10.53 7.59 -6.22
N THR A 133 -10.99 8.72 -6.75
CA THR A 133 -11.61 9.80 -5.98
C THR A 133 -12.90 9.33 -5.31
N GLU A 134 -13.28 9.96 -4.20
CA GLU A 134 -14.58 9.70 -3.57
C GLU A 134 -15.71 9.91 -4.58
N THR A 135 -16.67 8.97 -4.57
CA THR A 135 -17.93 9.01 -5.34
C THR A 135 -19.08 9.37 -4.44
#